data_AF-A0AAT9LLD1-F1
#
_entry.id   AF-A0AAT9LLD1-F1
#
_cell.length_a   1.000
_cell.length_b   1.000
_cell.length_c   1.000
_cell.angle_alpha   90.00
_cell.angle_beta   90.00
_cell.angle_gamma   90.00
#
_symmetry.space_group_name_H-M   'P 1'
#
loop_
_entity.id
_entity.type
_entity.pdbx_description
1 polymer ?
#
loop_
_entity_poly.entity_id
_entity_poly.type
_entity_poly.pdbx_seq_one_letter_code
_entity_poly.pdbx_strand_id
1 'polypeptide(L)' 'MMPWYYGPDAGWVMPLTAAIGMLVFWGGVVTVLVLALRHVGTRRHASAEQALAERLARGEIDEQEYTRLRDILRAQ' A
#
# COMPACT_ATOMS: atom_id res chain seq x y z
N MET A 1 -26.00 -40.11 -19.40
CA MET A 1 -24.66 -40.71 -19.23
C MET A 1 -23.79 -40.21 -20.37
N MET A 2 -22.88 -39.28 -20.12
CA MET A 2 -21.89 -38.86 -21.12
C MET A 2 -20.51 -38.95 -20.44
N PRO A 3 -19.70 -39.96 -20.73
CA PRO A 3 -18.45 -40.19 -20.04
C PRO A 3 -17.41 -39.18 -20.55
N TRP A 4 -16.85 -38.41 -19.63
CA TRP A 4 -15.42 -38.12 -19.58
C TRP A 4 -14.73 -37.82 -20.91
N TYR A 5 -14.92 -36.60 -21.42
CA TYR A 5 -13.97 -35.94 -22.31
C TYR A 5 -13.15 -34.92 -21.49
N TYR A 6 -12.45 -35.41 -20.48
CA TYR A 6 -11.33 -34.70 -19.86
C TYR A 6 -10.13 -35.58 -20.14
N GLY A 7 -9.28 -35.17 -21.07
CA GLY A 7 -8.03 -35.85 -21.35
C GLY A 7 -7.19 -36.00 -20.07
N PRO A 8 -6.26 -36.98 -20.02
CA PRO A 8 -5.37 -37.21 -18.86
C PRO A 8 -4.57 -35.96 -18.42
N ASP A 9 -4.52 -34.96 -19.28
CA ASP A 9 -3.94 -33.63 -19.15
C ASP A 9 -4.77 -32.65 -18.28
N ALA A 10 -6.07 -32.88 -18.10
CA ALA A 10 -6.94 -31.91 -17.42
C ALA A 10 -7.08 -32.11 -15.90
N GLY A 11 -6.52 -33.18 -15.34
CA GLY A 11 -6.52 -33.46 -13.90
C GLY A 11 -5.63 -32.52 -13.08
N TRP A 12 -4.50 -32.08 -13.64
CA TRP A 12 -3.54 -31.19 -12.97
C TRP A 12 -3.72 -29.71 -13.36
N VAL A 13 -4.22 -29.44 -14.56
CA VAL A 13 -4.39 -28.06 -15.06
C VAL A 13 -5.50 -27.31 -14.30
N MET A 14 -6.60 -27.97 -13.95
CA MET A 14 -7.69 -27.32 -13.21
C MET A 14 -7.33 -26.85 -11.79
N PRO A 15 -6.72 -27.67 -10.91
CA PRO A 15 -6.31 -27.18 -9.60
C PRO A 15 -5.20 -26.12 -9.69
N LEU A 16 -4.30 -26.24 -10.67
CA LEU A 16 -3.18 -25.30 -10.84
C LEU A 16 -3.66 -23.93 -11.32
N THR A 17 -4.59 -23.87 -12.28
CA THR A 17 -5.21 -22.61 -12.72
C THR A 17 -6.02 -21.94 -11.61
N ALA A 18 -6.75 -22.70 -10.80
CA ALA A 18 -7.45 -22.17 -9.63
C ALA A 18 -6.48 -21.60 -8.57
N ALA A 19 -5.38 -22.30 -8.30
CA ALA A 19 -4.35 -21.84 -7.35
C ALA A 19 -3.67 -20.55 -7.83
N ILE A 20 -3.34 -20.46 -9.13
CA ILE A 20 -2.79 -19.24 -9.73
C ILE A 20 -3.80 -18.10 -9.63
N GLY A 21 -5.07 -18.34 -9.97
CA GLY A 21 -6.13 -17.33 -9.86
C GLY A 21 -6.27 -16.78 -8.43
N MET A 22 -6.21 -17.66 -7.43
CA MET A 22 -6.23 -17.30 -6.01
C MET A 22 -4.99 -16.46 -5.62
N LEU A 23 -3.80 -16.85 -6.07
CA LEU A 23 -2.56 -16.09 -5.83
C LEU A 23 -2.59 -14.71 -6.49
N VAL A 24 -3.10 -14.61 -7.72
CA VAL A 24 -3.28 -13.34 -8.42
C VAL A 24 -4.29 -12.46 -7.69
N PHE A 25 -5.39 -13.05 -7.21
CA PHE A 25 -6.39 -12.35 -6.40
C PHE A 25 -5.76 -11.77 -5.13
N TRP A 26 -5.08 -12.60 -4.32
CA TRP A 26 -4.42 -12.14 -3.09
C TRP A 26 -3.28 -11.15 -3.37
N GLY A 27 -2.48 -11.40 -4.40
CA GLY A 27 -1.42 -10.48 -4.84
C GLY A 27 -1.98 -9.12 -5.25
N GLY A 28 -3.12 -9.11 -5.96
CA GLY A 28 -3.86 -7.90 -6.30
C GLY A 28 -4.38 -7.17 -5.06
N VAL A 29 -5.04 -7.88 -4.13
CA VAL A 29 -5.54 -7.32 -2.87
C VAL A 29 -4.42 -6.69 -2.05
N VAL A 30 -3.30 -7.40 -1.87
CA VAL A 30 -2.12 -6.90 -1.15
C VAL A 30 -1.55 -5.66 -1.86
N THR A 31 -1.46 -5.70 -3.19
CA THR A 31 -0.95 -4.56 -3.98
C THR A 31 -1.82 -3.32 -3.80
N VAL A 32 -3.15 -3.48 -3.88
CA VAL A 32 -4.11 -2.39 -3.63
C VAL A 32 -3.98 -1.86 -2.21
N LEU A 33 -3.86 -2.76 -1.22
CA LEU A 33 -3.69 -2.37 0.18
C LEU A 33 -2.41 -1.57 0.39
N VAL A 34 -1.28 -2.01 -0.16
CA VAL A 34 0.02 -1.32 -0.07
C VAL A 34 -0.05 0.04 -0.79
N LEU A 35 -0.67 0.12 -1.96
CA LEU A 35 -0.86 1.38 -2.69
C LEU A 35 -1.73 2.35 -1.90
N ALA A 36 -2.82 1.87 -1.30
CA ALA A 36 -3.70 2.68 -0.46
C ALA A 36 -2.94 3.22 0.76
N LEU A 37 -2.20 2.36 1.48
CA LEU A 37 -1.38 2.77 2.61
C LEU A 37 -0.29 3.77 2.21
N ARG A 38 0.36 3.58 1.06
CA ARG A 38 1.36 4.52 0.53
C ARG A 38 0.75 5.89 0.22
N HIS A 39 -0.45 5.93 -0.35
CA HIS A 39 -1.16 7.18 -0.66
C HIS A 39 -1.67 7.90 0.60
N VAL A 40 -2.18 7.15 1.58
CA VAL A 40 -2.63 7.74 2.85
C VAL A 40 -1.44 8.22 3.67
N GLY A 41 -0.33 7.48 3.68
CA GLY A 41 0.92 7.86 4.35
C GLY A 41 1.48 9.19 3.82
N THR A 42 1.53 9.36 2.50
CA THR A 42 1.98 10.62 1.87
C THR A 42 1.06 11.81 2.18
N ARG A 43 -0.28 11.61 2.18
CA ARG A 43 -1.23 12.67 2.58
C ARG A 43 -1.10 13.04 4.05
N ARG A 44 -0.91 12.06 4.94
CA ARG A 44 -0.72 12.28 6.37
C ARG A 44 0.58 13.05 6.63
N HIS A 45 1.64 12.73 5.89
CA HIS A 45 2.90 13.47 5.92
C HIS A 45 2.73 14.94 5.53
N ALA A 46 2.05 15.19 4.41
CA ALA A 46 1.76 16.55 3.95
C ALA A 46 0.93 17.33 4.96
N SER A 47 -0.05 16.69 5.62
CA SER A 47 -0.85 17.34 6.68
C SER A 47 -0.05 17.66 7.95
N ALA A 48 0.92 16.80 8.30
CA ALA A 48 1.80 17.03 9.45
C ALA A 48 2.76 18.19 9.19
N GLU A 49 3.33 18.28 7.99
CA GLU A 49 4.15 19.43 7.57
C GLU A 49 3.34 20.73 7.56
N GLN A 50 2.08 20.70 7.08
CA GLN A 50 1.19 21.88 7.09
C GLN A 50 0.88 22.36 8.52
N ALA A 51 0.62 21.44 9.45
CA ALA A 51 0.37 21.79 10.85
C ALA A 51 1.60 22.42 11.54
N LEU A 52 2.81 21.97 11.17
CA LEU A 52 4.08 22.55 11.62
C LEU A 52 4.32 23.96 11.04
N ALA A 53 4.04 24.16 9.75
CA ALA A 53 4.18 25.46 9.09
C ALA A 53 3.23 26.51 9.68
N GLU A 54 1.99 26.12 10.01
CA GLU A 54 1.01 26.99 10.68
C GLU A 54 1.52 27.47 12.06
N ARG A 55 2.17 26.58 12.82
CA ARG A 55 2.73 26.89 14.15
C ARG A 55 3.96 27.79 14.09
N LEU A 56 4.81 27.59 13.07
CA LEU A 56 5.95 28.47 12.80
C LEU A 56 5.46 29.89 12.45
N ALA A 57 4.44 30.02 11.59
CA ALA A 57 3.86 31.31 11.24
C ALA A 57 3.23 32.04 12.45
N ARG A 58 2.78 31.28 13.44
CA ARG A 58 2.26 31.78 14.71
C ARG A 58 3.36 32.15 15.73
N GLY A 59 4.62 31.81 15.44
CA GLY A 59 5.77 32.04 16.33
C GLY A 59 5.80 31.14 17.56
N GLU A 60 5.00 30.06 17.59
CA GLU A 60 4.98 29.11 18.71
C GLU A 60 6.17 28.16 18.70
N ILE A 61 6.87 28.05 17.57
CA ILE A 61 8.01 27.15 17.35
C ILE A 61 9.11 27.94 16.62
N ASP A 62 10.37 27.73 17.01
CA ASP A 62 11.54 28.34 16.38
C ASP A 62 11.96 27.62 15.09
N GLU A 63 12.66 28.33 14.19
CA GLU A 63 13.04 27.84 12.86
C GLU A 63 13.98 26.61 12.93
N GLN A 64 14.80 26.52 13.98
CA GLN A 64 15.65 25.35 14.23
C GLN A 64 14.85 24.10 14.62
N GLU A 65 13.78 24.28 15.40
CA GLU A 65 12.95 23.19 15.87
C GLU A 65 12.02 22.66 14.75
N TYR A 66 11.53 23.56 13.90
CA TYR A 66 10.84 23.20 12.66
C TYR A 66 11.71 22.32 11.75
N THR A 67 12.97 22.71 11.54
CA THR A 67 13.89 21.97 10.66
C THR A 67 14.18 20.57 11.21
N ARG A 68 14.38 20.45 12.53
CA ARG A 68 14.61 19.17 13.21
C ARG A 68 13.41 18.22 13.12
N LEU A 69 12.20 18.74 13.35
CA LEU A 69 10.96 17.95 13.25
C LEU A 69 10.66 17.51 11.81
N ARG A 70 10.95 18.37 10.82
CA ARG A 70 10.79 18.04 9.40
C ARG A 70 11.74 16.94 8.93
N ASP A 71 12.99 16.96 9.38
CA ASP A 71 13.97 15.93 9.03
C ASP A 71 13.63 14.58 9.66
N ILE A 72 13.12 14.57 10.91
CA ILE A 72 12.63 13.34 11.56
C ILE A 72 11.42 12.77 10.79
N LEU A 73 10.51 13.63 10.35
CA LEU A 73 9.38 13.23 9.51
C LEU A 73 9.89 12.63 8.19
N ARG A 74 10.73 13.32 7.42
CA ARG A 74 11.25 12.81 6.13
C ARG A 74 12.10 11.54 6.22
N ALA A 75 12.72 11.28 7.36
CA ALA A 75 13.52 10.07 7.59
C ALA A 75 12.67 8.82 7.89
N GLN A 76 11.34 8.97 8.05
CA GLN A 76 10.39 7.89 8.37
C GLN A 76 9.56 7.48 7.14
#